data_AF-A0A929CEL0-F1
#
_entry.id   AF-A0A929CEL0-F1
#
_cell.length_a   1.000
_cell.length_b   1.000
_cell.length_c   1.000
_cell.angle_alpha   90.00
_cell.angle_beta   90.00
_cell.angle_gamma   90.00
#
_symmetry.space_group_name_H-M   'P 1'
#
loop_
_entity.id
_entity.type
_entity.pdbx_description
1 polymer ?
#
loop_
_entity_poly.entity_id
_entity_poly.type
_entity_poly.pdbx_seq_one_letter_code
_entity_poly.pdbx_strand_id
1 'polypeptide(L)'
;MKEVVILIPDVDVEQNIEIEVRINGRKKTLQYRVELLTWEGNDDPPTDPVPILKKKIDEYDKDWELMEIGAPGKDSIPLMFRKKPEKNSV
;
A
#
# COMPACT_ATOMS: atom_id res chain seq x y z
N MET A 1 -7.49 18.55 12.86
CA MET A 1 -6.75 17.28 13.00
C MET A 1 -5.28 17.63 13.21
N LYS A 2 -4.51 16.91 14.03
CA LYS A 2 -3.05 17.10 14.12
C LYS A 2 -2.39 15.92 13.42
N GLU A 3 -1.70 16.18 12.33
CA GLU A 3 -1.09 15.15 11.48
C GLU A 3 0.38 15.45 11.24
N VAL A 4 1.18 14.39 11.07
CA VAL A 4 2.56 14.44 10.60
C VAL A 4 2.54 13.81 9.21
N VAL A 5 2.81 14.60 8.18
CA VAL A 5 2.82 14.15 6.79
C VAL A 5 4.25 13.85 6.39
N ILE A 6 4.48 12.64 5.90
CA ILE A 6 5.77 12.20 5.35
C ILE A 6 5.53 11.99 3.86
N LEU A 7 6.13 12.83 3.03
CA LEU A 7 6.10 12.65 1.58
C LEU A 7 7.10 11.55 1.23
N ILE A 8 6.60 10.48 0.63
CA ILE A 8 7.41 9.41 0.07
C ILE A 8 7.59 9.76 -1.41
N PRO A 9 8.82 9.72 -1.95
CA PRO A 9 9.05 10.04 -3.36
C PRO A 9 8.25 9.08 -4.26
N ASP A 10 7.76 9.60 -5.37
CA ASP A 10 7.16 8.79 -6.43
C ASP A 10 8.20 7.80 -6.95
N VAL A 11 7.83 6.53 -6.99
CA VAL A 11 8.78 5.43 -7.17
C VAL A 11 8.26 4.49 -8.24
N ASP A 12 9.07 4.31 -9.27
CA ASP A 12 8.77 3.46 -10.43
C ASP A 12 8.88 1.95 -10.11
N VAL A 13 9.03 1.57 -8.84
CA VAL A 13 9.30 0.20 -8.39
C VAL A 13 8.57 -0.15 -7.10
N GLU A 14 8.38 -1.43 -6.83
CA GLU A 14 7.88 -1.94 -5.54
C GLU A 14 8.74 -1.46 -4.37
N GLN A 15 8.10 -1.09 -3.26
CA GLN A 15 8.80 -0.54 -2.10
C GLN A 15 8.27 -1.05 -0.77
N ASN A 16 9.19 -1.27 0.17
CA ASN A 16 8.88 -1.51 1.57
C ASN A 16 9.34 -0.29 2.38
N ILE A 17 8.42 0.33 3.12
CA ILE A 17 8.68 1.52 3.94
C ILE A 17 8.49 1.15 5.41
N GLU A 18 9.50 1.38 6.24
CA GLU A 18 9.40 1.24 7.69
C GLU A 18 9.56 2.62 8.34
N ILE A 19 8.59 2.98 9.18
CA ILE A 19 8.58 4.24 9.92
C ILE A 19 8.59 3.93 11.41
N GLU A 20 9.69 4.28 12.07
CA GLU A 20 9.80 4.25 13.52
C GLU A 20 9.51 5.64 14.10
N VAL A 21 8.44 5.77 14.88
CA VAL A 21 8.10 7.01 15.57
C VAL A 21 8.14 6.82 17.08
N ARG A 22 8.55 7.86 17.79
CA ARG A 22 8.53 7.90 19.26
C ARG A 22 7.61 9.00 19.74
N ILE A 23 6.53 8.62 20.42
CA ILE A 23 5.53 9.55 20.95
C ILE A 23 5.54 9.43 22.48
N ASN A 24 5.89 10.52 23.18
CA ASN A 24 6.00 10.55 24.65
C ASN A 24 6.87 9.40 25.21
N GLY A 25 8.01 9.14 24.57
CA GLY A 25 8.92 8.09 24.98
C GLY A 25 8.55 6.68 24.52
N ARG A 26 7.33 6.44 24.04
CA ARG A 26 6.85 5.14 23.53
C ARG A 26 7.15 4.99 22.04
N LYS A 27 7.85 3.92 21.68
CA LYS A 27 8.16 3.56 20.30
C LYS A 27 6.93 2.93 19.63
N LYS A 28 6.65 3.33 18.40
CA LYS A 28 5.71 2.67 17.50
C LYS A 28 6.40 2.49 16.15
N THR A 29 6.33 1.28 15.63
CA THR A 29 6.81 0.96 14.27
C THR A 29 5.60 0.79 13.37
N LEU A 30 5.59 1.49 12.25
CA LEU A 30 4.60 1.37 11.20
C LEU A 30 5.30 0.80 9.96
N GLN A 31 4.69 -0.18 9.33
CA GLN A 31 5.21 -0.81 8.11
C GLN A 31 4.21 -0.60 6.99
N TYR A 32 4.70 -0.06 5.88
CA TYR A 32 3.95 0.17 4.65
C TYR A 32 4.63 -0.56 3.50
N ARG A 33 3.83 -0.94 2.50
CA ARG A 33 4.32 -1.48 1.25
C ARG A 33 3.59 -0.83 0.09
N VAL A 34 4.33 -0.47 -0.94
CA VAL A 34 3.79 -0.08 -2.24
C VAL A 34 4.04 -1.24 -3.20
N GLU A 35 2.95 -1.79 -3.73
CA GLU A 35 2.94 -2.87 -4.71
C GLU A 35 2.49 -2.31 -6.06
N LEU A 36 3.12 -2.71 -7.15
CA LEU A 36 2.68 -2.35 -8.50
C LEU A 36 1.88 -3.51 -9.09
N LEU A 37 0.57 -3.31 -9.25
CA LEU A 37 -0.26 -4.28 -9.93
C LEU A 37 -0.19 -4.04 -11.44
N THR A 38 0.40 -4.96 -12.18
CA THR A 38 0.34 -4.97 -13.64
C THR A 38 -0.99 -5.53 -14.13
N TRP A 39 -1.49 -5.00 -15.25
CA TRP A 39 -2.72 -5.51 -15.87
C TRP A 39 -2.48 -6.88 -16.50
N GLU A 40 -3.44 -7.81 -16.36
CA GLU A 40 -3.36 -9.12 -17.02
C GLU A 40 -3.75 -8.98 -18.50
N GLY A 41 -2.77 -9.00 -19.40
CA GLY A 41 -2.96 -8.89 -20.85
C GLY A 41 -2.38 -7.59 -21.43
N ASN A 42 -1.87 -7.66 -22.66
CA ASN A 42 -1.12 -6.60 -23.39
C ASN A 42 -1.51 -5.16 -23.02
N ASP A 43 -0.55 -4.43 -22.41
CA ASP A 43 -0.25 -2.99 -22.47
C ASP A 43 -1.37 -1.94 -22.50
N ASP A 44 -2.60 -2.28 -22.12
CA ASP A 44 -3.69 -1.33 -21.94
C ASP A 44 -4.46 -1.63 -20.65
N PRO A 45 -4.81 -0.62 -19.83
CA PRO A 45 -5.69 -0.83 -18.68
C PRO A 45 -7.02 -1.44 -19.14
N PRO A 46 -7.53 -2.45 -18.42
CA PRO A 46 -8.80 -3.10 -18.78
C PRO A 46 -9.94 -2.08 -18.75
N THR A 47 -10.94 -2.29 -19.62
CA THR A 47 -12.16 -1.46 -19.67
C THR A 47 -12.87 -1.36 -18.31
N ASP A 48 -12.74 -2.38 -17.46
CA ASP A 48 -13.14 -2.34 -16.05
C ASP A 48 -12.04 -2.97 -15.17
N PRO A 49 -11.22 -2.16 -14.47
CA PRO A 49 -10.16 -2.66 -13.59
C PRO A 49 -10.68 -3.14 -12.23
N VAL A 50 -11.93 -2.84 -11.86
CA VAL A 50 -12.47 -3.08 -10.52
C VAL A 50 -12.48 -4.58 -10.15
N PRO A 51 -12.91 -5.51 -11.02
CA PRO A 51 -12.91 -6.93 -10.69
C PRO A 51 -11.50 -7.50 -10.45
N ILE A 52 -10.52 -7.04 -11.24
CA ILE A 52 -9.12 -7.47 -11.13
C ILE A 52 -8.53 -6.98 -9.80
N LEU A 53 -8.74 -5.70 -9.49
CA LEU A 53 -8.31 -5.10 -8.23
C LEU A 53 -8.92 -5.82 -7.02
N LYS A 54 -10.24 -6.04 -7.02
CA LYS A 54 -10.93 -6.75 -5.93
C LYS A 54 -10.33 -8.13 -5.70
N LYS A 55 -10.18 -8.92 -6.77
CA LYS A 55 -9.57 -10.25 -6.68
C LYS A 55 -8.16 -10.17 -6.09
N LYS A 56 -7.32 -9.25 -6.58
CA LYS A 56 -5.93 -9.10 -6.11
C LYS A 56 -5.86 -8.69 -4.63
N ILE A 57 -6.73 -7.78 -4.21
CA ILE A 57 -6.83 -7.31 -2.81
C ILE A 57 -7.31 -8.44 -1.90
N ASP A 58 -8.32 -9.21 -2.33
CA ASP A 58 -8.88 -10.33 -1.55
C ASP A 58 -7.89 -11.50 -1.40
N GLU A 59 -7.04 -11.71 -2.40
CA GLU A 59 -5.96 -12.72 -2.39
C GLU A 59 -4.69 -12.24 -1.67
N TYR A 60 -4.60 -10.96 -1.32
CA TYR A 60 -3.41 -10.38 -0.68
C TYR A 60 -3.21 -10.88 0.76
N ASP A 61 -2.01 -10.66 1.29
CA ASP A 61 -1.65 -11.06 2.65
C ASP A 61 -2.61 -10.43 3.69
N LYS A 62 -3.23 -11.30 4.49
CA LYS A 62 -4.24 -10.93 5.50
C LYS A 62 -3.69 -10.11 6.65
N ASP A 63 -2.37 -10.13 6.86
CA ASP A 63 -1.71 -9.29 7.86
C ASP A 63 -1.54 -7.85 7.38
N TRP A 64 -1.87 -7.56 6.12
CA TRP A 64 -1.84 -6.24 5.52
C TRP A 64 -3.24 -5.71 5.26
N GLU A 65 -3.36 -4.39 5.23
CA GLU A 65 -4.58 -3.64 4.98
C GLU A 65 -4.34 -2.65 3.85
N LEU A 66 -5.20 -2.64 2.85
CA LEU A 66 -5.14 -1.65 1.77
C LEU A 66 -5.45 -0.26 2.34
N MET A 67 -4.54 0.68 2.11
CA MET A 67 -4.65 2.07 2.55
C MET A 67 -5.04 2.99 1.40
N GLU A 68 -4.43 2.80 0.23
CA GLU A 68 -4.59 3.69 -0.92
C GLU A 68 -4.45 2.92 -2.24
N ILE A 69 -5.25 3.33 -3.23
CA ILE A 69 -5.09 2.97 -4.63
C ILE A 69 -4.63 4.25 -5.32
N GLY A 70 -3.40 4.27 -5.82
CA GLY A 70 -2.88 5.45 -6.51
C GLY A 70 -3.39 5.55 -7.95
N ALA A 71 -2.89 6.55 -8.67
CA ALA A 71 -3.29 6.78 -10.05
C ALA A 71 -2.79 5.65 -10.96
N PRO A 72 -3.62 5.17 -11.91
CA PRO A 72 -3.16 4.19 -12.89
C PRO A 72 -2.05 4.81 -13.76
N GLY A 73 -0.92 4.12 -13.81
CA GLY A 73 0.12 4.32 -14.81
C GLY A 73 -0.26 3.66 -16.13
N LYS A 74 0.71 3.61 -17.04
CA LYS A 74 0.51 3.03 -18.38
C LYS A 74 0.11 1.55 -18.31
N ASP A 75 0.92 0.77 -17.59
CA ASP A 75 0.81 -0.69 -17.57
C ASP A 75 0.54 -1.24 -16.15
N SER A 76 0.46 -0.36 -15.16
CA SER A 76 0.33 -0.73 -13.76
C SER A 76 -0.46 0.28 -12.94
N ILE A 77 -0.92 -0.14 -11.76
CA ILE A 77 -1.54 0.73 -10.76
C ILE A 77 -0.88 0.47 -9.39
N PRO A 78 -0.43 1.52 -8.68
CA PRO A 78 0.18 1.37 -7.38
C PRO A 78 -0.88 1.15 -6.29
N LEU A 79 -0.62 0.19 -5.42
CA LEU A 79 -1.44 -0.12 -4.25
C LEU A 79 -0.59 0.06 -2.99
N MET A 80 -1.04 0.90 -2.06
CA MET A 80 -0.38 1.07 -0.77
C MET A 80 -1.08 0.22 0.28
N PHE A 81 -0.30 -0.61 0.96
CA PHE A 81 -0.72 -1.44 2.07
C PHE A 81 -0.02 -1.00 3.35
N ARG A 82 -0.70 -1.17 4.49
CA ARG A 82 -0.14 -1.03 5.83
C ARG A 82 -0.25 -2.35 6.56
N LYS A 83 0.81 -2.75 7.25
CA LYS A 83 0.75 -3.93 8.12
C LYS A 83 -0.17 -3.66 9.31
N LYS A 84 -1.08 -4.58 9.58
CA LYS A 84 -1.98 -4.51 10.73
C LYS A 84 -1.17 -4.55 12.02
N PRO A 85 -1.55 -3.78 13.05
CA PRO A 85 -0.89 -3.87 14.34
C PRO A 85 -1.10 -5.27 14.92
N GLU A 86 -0.05 -5.87 15.47
CA GLU A 86 -0.18 -7.13 16.20
C GLU A 86 -1.17 -6.94 17.36
N LYS A 87 -2.13 -7.88 17.49
CA LYS A 87 -3.21 -7.82 18.49
C LYS A 87 -2.72 -7.80 19.95
N ASN A 88 -1.42 -7.93 20.22
CA ASN A 88 -0.83 -7.98 21.56
C ASN A 88 -0.08 -6.71 22.01
N SER A 89 -0.16 -5.60 21.28
CA SER A 89 0.47 -4.34 21.70
C SER A 89 -0.53 -3.37 22.33
N VAL A 90 -1.03 -3.67 23.54
CA VAL A 90 -1.69 -2.70 24.44
C VAL A 90 -1.07 -2.78 25.81
#